data_AF-A0A6P0N306-F1
#
_entry.id   AF-A0A6P0N306-F1
#
_cell.length_a   1.000
_cell.length_b   1.000
_cell.length_c   1.000
_cell.angle_alpha   90.00
_cell.angle_beta   90.00
_cell.angle_gamma   90.00
#
_symmetry.space_group_name_H-M   'P 1'
#
loop_
_entity.id
_entity.type
_entity.pdbx_description
1 polymer ?
#
loop_
_entity_poly.entity_id
_entity_poly.type
_entity_poly.pdbx_seq_one_letter_code
_entity_poly.pdbx_strand_id
1 'polypeptide(L)' 'DGQIIASGSQDQTVRLWDTKTGKCLKILRAPRLYEAMNITGVTGLTEAQKATLKQLGAIA' A
#
# COMPACT_ATOMS: atom_id res chain seq x y z
N ASP A 1 29.75 -4.25 -5.18
CA ASP A 1 28.95 -4.49 -6.40
C ASP A 1 27.45 -4.24 -6.20
N GLY A 2 27.08 -2.97 -5.95
CA GLY A 2 25.69 -2.54 -5.74
C GLY A 2 24.87 -2.51 -7.04
N GLN A 3 24.51 -3.69 -7.54
CA GLN A 3 23.79 -3.85 -8.82
C GLN A 3 22.27 -3.65 -8.69
N ILE A 4 21.74 -3.65 -7.47
CA ILE A 4 20.32 -3.47 -7.19
C ILE A 4 20.13 -2.35 -6.17
N ILE A 5 19.32 -1.35 -6.52
CA ILE A 5 18.87 -0.28 -5.61
C ILE A 5 17.43 -0.58 -5.18
N ALA A 6 17.16 -0.43 -3.89
CA ALA A 6 15.80 -0.35 -3.36
C ALA A 6 15.42 1.11 -3.15
N SER A 7 14.26 1.51 -3.67
CA SER A 7 13.68 2.83 -3.43
C SER A 7 12.31 2.64 -2.75
N GLY A 8 12.14 3.26 -1.58
CA GLY A 8 10.86 3.34 -0.88
C GLY A 8 10.14 4.63 -1.25
N SER A 9 8.86 4.54 -1.56
CA SER A 9 8.00 5.68 -1.90
C SER A 9 6.87 5.82 -0.89
N GLN A 10 6.37 7.06 -0.74
CA GLN A 10 5.19 7.35 0.08
C GLN A 10 3.91 6.69 -0.47
N ASP A 11 3.95 6.18 -1.70
CA ASP A 11 2.90 5.32 -2.27
C ASP A 11 2.81 3.93 -1.61
N GLN A 12 3.60 3.70 -0.55
CA GLN A 12 3.69 2.45 0.21
C GLN A 12 4.26 1.28 -0.61
N THR A 13 5.01 1.59 -1.67
CA THR A 13 5.73 0.61 -2.47
C THR A 13 7.23 0.75 -2.28
N VAL A 14 7.91 -0.38 -2.32
CA VAL A 14 9.35 -0.49 -2.42
C VAL A 14 9.66 -1.04 -3.81
N ARG A 15 10.37 -0.26 -4.61
CA ARG A 15 10.77 -0.64 -5.97
C ARG A 15 12.22 -1.06 -5.98
N LEU A 16 12.50 -2.22 -6.56
CA LEU A 16 13.85 -2.71 -6.83
C LEU A 16 14.24 -2.35 -8.26
N TRP A 17 15.41 -1.76 -8.40
CA TRP A 17 15.95 -1.26 -9.65
C TRP A 17 17.29 -1.90 -9.93
N ASP A 18 17.50 -2.35 -11.16
CA ASP A 18 18.81 -2.72 -11.66
C ASP A 18 19.60 -1.44 -12.01
N THR A 19 20.76 -1.23 -11.39
CA THR A 19 21.54 0.00 -11.56
C THR A 19 22.28 0.09 -12.88
N LYS A 20 22.52 -1.04 -13.54
CA LYS A 20 23.23 -1.11 -14.81
C LYS A 20 22.32 -0.82 -15.99
N THR A 21 21.07 -1.26 -15.90
CA THR A 21 20.09 -1.18 -17.00
C THR A 21 18.98 -0.16 -16.73
N GLY A 22 18.84 0.33 -15.50
CA GLY A 22 17.76 1.22 -15.08
C GLY A 22 16.39 0.56 -15.02
N LYS A 23 16.30 -0.77 -15.19
CA LYS A 23 15.03 -1.49 -15.22
C LYS A 23 14.48 -1.68 -13.81
N CYS A 24 13.17 -1.44 -13.65
CA CYS A 24 12.46 -1.84 -12.45
C CYS A 24 12.31 -3.37 -12.46
N LEU A 25 13.00 -4.05 -11.55
CA LEU A 25 12.99 -5.50 -11.42
C LEU A 25 11.74 -5.99 -10.69
N LYS A 26 11.34 -5.27 -9.64
CA LYS A 26 10.24 -5.69 -8.79
C LYS A 26 9.63 -4.52 -8.04
N ILE A 27 8.32 -4.59 -7.83
CA ILE A 27 7.60 -3.70 -6.91
C ILE A 27 7.10 -4.57 -5.77
N LEU A 28 7.58 -4.29 -4.57
CA LEU A 28 7.16 -4.89 -3.32
C LEU A 28 6.19 -3.93 -2.66
N ARG A 29 5.01 -4.41 -2.26
CA ARG A 29 4.00 -3.62 -1.56
C ARG A 29 3.62 -4.38 -0.30
N ALA A 30 3.55 -3.69 0.82
CA ALA A 30 3.02 -4.30 2.04
C ALA A 30 1.55 -4.68 1.83
N PRO A 31 1.08 -5.84 2.32
CA PRO A 31 -0.32 -6.20 2.22
C PRO A 31 -1.17 -5.15 2.94
N ARG A 32 -2.08 -4.49 2.21
CA ARG A 32 -3.07 -3.61 2.83
C ARG A 32 -4.19 -4.47 3.40
N LEU A 33 -4.09 -4.81 4.68
CA LEU A 33 -5.03 -5.70 5.38
C LEU A 33 -6.50 -5.24 5.32
N TYR A 34 -6.73 -3.94 5.08
CA TYR A 34 -8.06 -3.33 4.99
C TYR A 34 -8.50 -3.00 3.56
N GLU A 35 -7.64 -3.24 2.56
CA GLU A 35 -7.96 -2.97 1.15
C GLU A 35 -9.12 -3.88 0.70
N ALA A 36 -10.19 -3.25 0.18
CA ALA A 36 -11.44 -3.89 -0.18
C ALA A 36 -12.23 -4.53 0.99
N MET A 37 -11.89 -4.21 2.24
CA MET A 37 -12.71 -4.61 3.40
C MET A 37 -14.09 -3.94 3.30
N ASN A 38 -15.15 -4.72 3.15
CA ASN A 38 -16.50 -4.20 3.08
C ASN A 38 -17.01 -3.83 4.49
N ILE A 39 -17.28 -2.55 4.70
CA ILE A 39 -17.83 -2.00 5.95
C ILE A 39 -19.28 -1.52 5.78
N THR A 40 -19.97 -1.86 4.68
CA THR A 40 -21.41 -1.61 4.52
C THR A 40 -22.18 -2.22 5.70
N GLY A 41 -23.08 -1.47 6.31
CA GLY A 41 -23.98 -1.97 7.36
C GLY A 41 -23.35 -2.16 8.75
N VAL A 42 -22.09 -1.77 8.97
CA VAL A 42 -21.49 -1.80 10.32
C VAL A 42 -22.17 -0.80 11.24
N THR A 43 -22.72 -1.30 12.36
CA THR A 43 -23.32 -0.48 13.43
C THR A 43 -22.31 -0.26 14.55
N GLY A 44 -22.34 0.91 15.19
CA GLY A 44 -21.49 1.21 16.35
C GLY A 44 -20.13 1.85 16.04
N LEU A 45 -19.82 2.12 14.77
CA LEU A 45 -18.66 2.93 14.38
C LEU A 45 -19.02 4.40 14.21
N THR A 46 -18.16 5.29 14.71
CA THR A 46 -18.24 6.73 14.46
C THR A 46 -17.80 7.07 13.03
N GLU A 47 -18.20 8.24 12.54
CA GLU A 47 -17.77 8.72 11.22
C GLU A 47 -16.25 8.87 11.11
N ALA A 48 -15.57 9.24 12.21
CA ALA A 48 -14.12 9.28 12.26
C ALA A 48 -13.50 7.88 12.08
N GLN A 49 -14.06 6.85 12.71
CA GLN A 49 -13.60 5.46 12.56
C GLN A 49 -13.82 4.95 11.13
N LYS A 50 -14.97 5.26 10.53
CA LYS A 50 -15.25 4.93 9.12
C LYS A 50 -14.29 5.66 8.16
N ALA A 51 -13.97 6.93 8.45
CA ALA A 51 -13.02 7.70 7.66
C ALA A 51 -11.61 7.10 7.70
N THR A 52 -11.15 6.68 8.89
CA THR A 52 -9.87 5.96 9.03
C THR A 52 -9.88 4.65 8.25
N LEU A 53 -10.95 3.85 8.34
CA LEU A 53 -11.04 2.58 7.59
C LEU A 53 -11.04 2.80 6.07
N LYS A 54 -11.75 3.82 5.58
CA LYS A 54 -11.72 4.21 4.16
C LYS A 54 -10.32 4.67 3.72
N GLN A 55 -9.60 5.43 4.54
CA GLN A 55 -8.18 5.78 4.27
C GLN A 55 -7.27 4.56 4.20
N LEU A 56 -7.58 3.50 4.95
CA LEU A 56 -6.86 2.23 4.93
C LEU A 56 -7.27 1.32 3.75
N GLY A 57 -8.27 1.73 2.94
CA GLY A 57 -8.70 1.02 1.74
C GLY A 57 -10.02 0.24 1.87
N ALA A 58 -10.74 0.39 2.98
CA ALA A 58 -12.07 -0.20 3.14
C ALA A 58 -13.07 0.41 2.15
N ILE A 59 -13.99 -0.41 1.68
CA ILE A 59 -15.11 -0.02 0.82
C ILE A 59 -16.39 -0.02 1.66
N ALA A 60 -17.25 0.96 1.47
CA ALA A 60 -18.46 1.17 2.25
C ALA A 60 -19.64 1.48 1.35
#